data_AF-A0A8S4RWC1-F1
#
_entry.id   AF-A0A8S4RWC1-F1
#
_cell.length_a   1.000
_cell.length_b   1.000
_cell.length_c   1.000
_cell.angle_alpha   90.00
_cell.angle_beta   90.00
_cell.angle_gamma   90.00
#
_symmetry.space_group_name_H-M   'P 1'
#
loop_
_entity.id
_entity.type
_entity.pdbx_description
1 polymer ?
#
loop_
_entity_poly.entity_id
_entity_poly.type
_entity_poly.pdbx_seq_one_letter_code
_entity_poly.pdbx_strand_id
1 'polypeptide(L)'
;MPCHLHPTSALFGLGNSPDYVVYHELMMTTKEYMHCVTAVDGRWLAELGPMFFSVKETGKSNRDKRKEAAVHLQRMEEEMKQAEQKMAEEKKIKEQEVPVKQEIATPGLSTPKRTPHKLGL
;
A
#
# COMPACT_ATOMS: atom_id res chain seq x y z
N MET A 1 9.95 -19.89 32.93
CA MET A 1 10.77 -21.06 33.28
C MET A 1 11.97 -21.06 32.34
N PRO A 2 13.20 -21.21 32.83
CA PRO A 2 14.37 -21.32 31.96
C PRO A 2 14.35 -22.67 31.24
N CYS A 3 14.47 -22.65 29.91
CA CYS A 3 14.52 -23.84 29.07
C CYS A 3 15.90 -23.96 28.42
N HIS A 4 16.40 -25.18 28.27
CA HIS A 4 17.75 -25.46 27.77
C HIS A 4 17.72 -26.18 26.42
N LEU A 5 18.78 -26.04 25.64
CA LEU A 5 18.97 -26.88 24.45
C LEU A 5 19.17 -28.33 24.90
N HIS A 6 18.46 -29.27 24.28
CA HIS A 6 18.69 -30.68 24.53
C HIS A 6 20.11 -31.07 24.09
N PRO A 7 20.84 -31.95 24.82
CA PRO A 7 22.21 -32.33 24.49
C PRO A 7 22.40 -32.95 23.10
N THR A 8 21.33 -33.53 22.52
CA THR A 8 21.36 -34.08 21.16
C THR A 8 21.12 -33.04 20.07
N SER A 9 20.81 -31.78 20.43
CA SER A 9 20.65 -30.71 19.46
C SER A 9 21.98 -30.39 18.80
N ALA A 10 21.97 -30.19 17.48
CA ALA A 10 23.16 -29.75 16.75
C ALA A 10 23.68 -28.37 17.20
N LEU A 11 22.82 -27.54 17.81
CA LEU A 11 23.18 -26.23 18.36
C LEU A 11 23.86 -26.33 19.74
N PHE A 12 23.84 -27.51 20.37
CA PHE A 12 24.44 -27.70 21.68
C PHE A 12 25.97 -27.67 21.58
N GLY A 13 26.63 -26.79 22.35
CA GLY A 13 28.09 -26.72 22.43
C GLY A 13 28.78 -25.82 21.40
N LEU A 14 28.04 -25.08 20.56
CA LEU A 14 28.61 -24.17 19.55
C LEU A 14 29.23 -22.88 20.10
N GLY A 15 29.20 -22.64 21.41
CA GLY A 15 29.80 -21.47 22.07
C GLY A 15 29.09 -20.13 21.83
N ASN A 16 28.28 -20.03 20.78
CA ASN A 16 27.39 -18.91 20.52
C ASN A 16 25.94 -19.43 20.44
N SER A 17 25.13 -19.13 21.46
CA SER A 17 23.70 -19.44 21.42
C SER A 17 22.97 -18.39 20.58
N PRO A 18 22.25 -18.76 19.51
CA PRO A 18 21.47 -17.82 18.73
C PRO A 18 20.39 -17.14 19.57
N ASP A 19 20.08 -15.89 19.27
CA ASP A 19 19.08 -15.09 20.00
C ASP A 19 17.64 -15.64 19.83
N TYR A 20 17.35 -16.20 18.65
CA TYR A 20 16.04 -16.74 18.29
C TYR A 20 16.16 -18.16 17.77
N VAL A 21 15.30 -19.05 18.27
CA VAL A 21 15.23 -20.46 17.88
C VAL A 21 13.80 -20.92 17.76
N VAL A 22 13.58 -21.91 16.89
CA VAL A 22 12.35 -22.69 16.79
C VAL A 22 12.66 -24.13 17.16
N TYR A 23 11.79 -24.76 17.94
CA TYR A 23 11.91 -26.16 18.36
C TYR A 23 10.71 -26.97 17.88
N HIS A 24 10.90 -28.27 17.70
CA HIS A 24 9.80 -29.17 17.33
C HIS A 24 9.01 -29.64 18.55
N GLU A 25 9.72 -29.97 19.63
CA GLU A 25 9.12 -30.52 20.85
C GLU A 25 9.77 -29.94 22.09
N LEU A 26 8.96 -29.86 23.16
CA LEU A 26 9.41 -29.47 24.50
C LEU A 26 9.32 -30.68 25.43
N MET A 27 10.47 -31.17 25.90
CA MET A 27 10.53 -32.29 26.84
C MET A 27 10.45 -31.76 28.27
N MET A 28 9.30 -31.94 28.93
CA MET A 28 9.12 -31.59 30.35
C MET A 28 9.57 -32.77 31.24
N THR A 29 10.76 -32.64 31.84
CA THR A 29 11.29 -33.59 32.83
C THR A 29 11.67 -32.85 34.13
N THR A 30 12.74 -33.25 34.83
CA THR A 30 13.32 -32.45 35.92
C THR A 30 13.86 -31.10 35.44
N LYS A 31 14.31 -31.03 34.18
CA LYS A 31 14.63 -29.79 33.47
C LYS A 31 13.89 -29.79 32.13
N GLU A 32 13.49 -28.60 31.69
CA GLU A 32 12.80 -28.43 30.42
C GLU A 32 13.84 -28.32 29.30
N TYR A 33 13.69 -29.15 28.26
CA TYR A 33 14.60 -29.18 27.13
C TYR A 33 13.89 -28.99 25.79
N MET A 34 14.44 -28.13 24.94
CA MET A 34 14.03 -27.96 23.55
C MET A 34 14.67 -29.05 22.68
N HIS A 35 13.84 -29.85 22.01
CA HIS A 35 14.27 -30.91 21.10
C HIS A 35 14.08 -30.49 19.63
N CYS A 36 14.98 -30.95 18.74
CA CYS A 36 15.03 -30.56 17.33
C CYS A 36 14.98 -29.03 17.13
N VAL A 37 16.06 -28.35 17.51
CA VAL A 37 16.15 -26.89 17.53
C VAL A 37 16.83 -26.36 16.29
N THR A 38 16.25 -25.33 15.68
CA THR A 38 16.78 -24.63 14.50
C THR A 38 16.92 -23.13 14.81
N ALA A 39 18.07 -22.55 14.48
CA ALA A 39 18.30 -21.11 14.60
C ALA A 39 17.58 -20.36 13.49
N VAL A 40 16.95 -19.22 13.81
CA VAL A 40 16.19 -18.41 12.83
C VAL A 40 16.47 -16.93 13.00
N ASP A 41 16.29 -16.15 11.94
CA ASP A 41 16.24 -14.68 12.05
C ASP A 41 14.89 -14.28 12.65
N GLY A 42 14.90 -13.42 13.68
CA GLY A 42 13.69 -12.87 14.28
C GLY A 42 12.82 -12.08 13.30
N ARG A 43 13.39 -11.55 12.21
CA ARG A 43 12.61 -10.88 11.15
C ARG A 43 11.64 -11.82 10.44
N TRP A 44 12.05 -13.07 10.18
CA TRP A 44 11.19 -14.05 9.53
C TRP A 44 9.95 -14.37 10.36
N LEU A 45 10.05 -14.34 11.68
CA LEU A 45 8.90 -14.54 12.57
C LEU A 45 7.86 -13.42 12.42
N ALA A 46 8.31 -12.16 12.26
CA ALA A 46 7.41 -11.04 12.03
C ALA A 46 6.80 -11.04 10.62
N GLU A 47 7.54 -11.51 9.62
CA GLU A 47 7.05 -11.64 8.24
C GLU A 47 6.01 -12.76 8.09
N LEU A 48 6.27 -13.95 8.66
CA LEU A 48 5.41 -15.12 8.55
C LEU A 48 4.28 -15.15 9.58
N GLY A 49 4.48 -14.52 10.74
CA GLY A 49 3.53 -14.48 11.86
C GLY A 49 3.20 -13.06 12.32
N PRO A 50 2.70 -12.16 11.45
CA PRO A 50 2.51 -10.74 11.78
C PRO A 50 1.47 -10.51 12.88
N MET A 51 0.59 -11.48 13.14
CA MET A 51 -0.39 -11.41 14.23
C MET A 51 0.24 -11.68 15.62
N PHE A 52 1.36 -12.40 15.66
CA PHE A 52 2.02 -12.82 16.91
C PHE A 52 3.30 -12.06 17.20
N PHE A 53 4.01 -11.63 16.14
CA PHE A 53 5.35 -11.05 16.26
C PHE A 53 5.42 -9.67 15.58
N SER A 54 6.16 -8.75 16.20
CA SER A 54 6.43 -7.42 15.66
C SER A 54 7.90 -7.07 15.86
N VAL A 55 8.54 -6.53 14.83
CA VAL A 55 9.94 -6.10 14.91
C VAL A 55 10.02 -4.77 15.67
N LYS A 56 10.60 -4.81 16.87
CA LYS A 56 10.94 -3.60 17.60
C LYS A 56 12.29 -3.09 17.10
N GLU A 57 12.29 -2.08 16.25
CA GLU A 57 13.52 -1.40 15.84
C GLU A 57 14.11 -0.61 17.01
N THR A 58 15.07 -1.23 17.71
CA THR A 58 15.84 -0.59 18.79
C THR A 58 16.74 0.47 18.19
N GLY A 59 16.34 1.75 18.26
CA GLY A 59 17.12 2.86 17.72
C GLY A 59 16.29 4.00 17.14
N LYS A 60 15.07 3.71 16.65
CA LYS A 60 14.13 4.77 16.25
C LYS A 60 13.36 5.24 17.48
N SER A 61 13.72 6.42 17.96
CA SER A 61 12.97 7.10 19.02
C SER A 61 11.54 7.33 18.55
N ASN A 62 10.59 7.48 19.49
CA ASN A 62 9.26 8.00 19.17
C ASN A 62 9.34 9.32 18.37
N ARG A 63 10.42 10.07 18.55
CA ARG A 63 10.72 11.29 17.79
C ARG A 63 11.00 11.01 16.31
N ASP A 64 11.71 9.93 15.99
CA ASP A 64 12.05 9.57 14.60
C ASP A 64 10.82 9.07 13.85
N LYS A 65 9.99 8.25 14.50
CA LYS A 65 8.70 7.82 13.95
C LYS A 65 7.77 9.00 13.65
N ARG A 66 7.71 9.99 14.56
CA ARG A 66 6.95 11.23 14.33
C ARG A 66 7.50 12.05 13.16
N LYS A 67 8.82 12.11 13.01
CA LYS A 67 9.46 12.84 11.92
C LYS A 67 9.18 12.17 10.57
N GLU A 68 9.30 10.84 10.49
CA GLU A 68 8.93 10.07 9.29
C GLU A 68 7.45 10.27 8.92
N ALA A 69 6.54 10.21 9.91
CA ALA A 69 5.12 10.45 9.68
C ALA A 69 4.84 11.88 9.19
N ALA A 70 5.51 12.89 9.75
CA ALA A 70 5.36 14.28 9.32
C ALA A 70 5.86 14.49 7.89
N VAL A 71 7.02 13.92 7.53
CA VAL A 71 7.57 13.97 6.16
C VAL A 71 6.63 13.26 5.18
N HIS A 72 6.06 12.12 5.56
CA HIS A 72 5.09 11.40 4.74
C HIS A 72 3.81 12.22 4.50
N LEU A 73 3.28 12.87 5.55
CA LEU A 73 2.10 13.72 5.44
C LEU A 73 2.34 14.93 4.53
N GLN A 74 3.48 15.60 4.69
CA GLN A 74 3.87 16.72 3.83
C GLN A 74 3.96 16.32 2.35
N ARG A 75 4.57 15.17 2.06
CA ARG A 75 4.65 14.65 0.67
C ARG A 75 3.25 14.42 0.09
N MET A 76 2.35 13.84 0.86
CA MET A 76 0.97 13.59 0.42
C MET A 76 0.19 14.91 0.18
N GLU A 77 0.37 15.91 1.05
CA GLU A 77 -0.24 17.24 0.87
C GLU A 77 0.27 17.94 -0.40
N GLU A 78 1.57 17.87 -0.67
CA GLU A 78 2.17 18.43 -1.89
C GLU A 78 1.62 17.76 -3.15
N GLU A 79 1.54 16.44 -3.16
CA GLU A 79 0.98 15.66 -4.28
C GLU A 79 -0.49 16.02 -4.53
N MET A 80 -1.31 16.14 -3.47
CA MET A 80 -2.71 16.53 -3.59
C MET A 80 -2.88 17.94 -4.17
N LYS A 81 -2.07 18.90 -3.70
CA LYS A 81 -2.10 20.28 -4.18
C LYS A 81 -1.68 20.39 -5.64
N GLN A 82 -0.67 19.64 -6.06
CA GLN A 82 -0.26 19.59 -7.47
C GLN A 82 -1.34 18.96 -8.34
N ALA A 83 -1.99 17.89 -7.88
CA ALA A 83 -3.10 17.26 -8.60
C ALA A 83 -4.29 18.21 -8.75
N GLU A 84 -4.63 18.96 -7.71
CA GLU A 84 -5.70 19.96 -7.75
C GLU A 84 -5.38 21.10 -8.74
N GLN A 85 -4.15 21.61 -8.72
CA GLN A 85 -3.71 22.64 -9.67
C GLN A 85 -3.80 22.16 -11.12
N LYS A 86 -3.33 20.95 -11.40
CA LYS A 86 -3.44 20.34 -12.74
C LYS A 86 -4.90 20.17 -13.16
N MET A 87 -5.77 19.66 -12.28
CA MET A 87 -7.19 19.52 -12.58
C MET A 87 -7.87 20.87 -12.83
N ALA A 88 -7.50 21.91 -12.06
CA ALA A 88 -8.03 23.25 -12.25
C ALA A 88 -7.55 23.88 -13.57
N GLU A 89 -6.29 23.66 -13.95
CA GLU A 89 -5.72 24.11 -15.21
C GLU A 89 -6.36 23.37 -16.40
N GLU A 90 -6.49 22.04 -16.32
CA GLU A 90 -7.21 21.24 -17.31
C GLU A 90 -8.68 21.66 -17.46
N LYS A 91 -9.36 21.97 -16.35
CA LYS A 91 -10.72 22.53 -16.39
C LYS A 91 -10.75 23.89 -17.08
N LYS A 92 -9.83 24.80 -16.75
CA LYS A 92 -9.73 26.12 -17.40
C LYS A 92 -9.42 26.00 -18.88
N ILE A 93 -8.53 25.10 -19.28
CA ILE A 93 -8.20 24.80 -20.67
C ILE A 93 -9.47 24.28 -21.39
N LYS A 94 -10.18 23.30 -20.81
CA LYS A 94 -11.44 22.78 -21.37
C LYS A 94 -12.57 23.83 -21.43
N GLU A 95 -12.62 24.76 -20.49
CA GLU A 95 -13.61 25.85 -20.48
C GLU A 95 -13.26 26.97 -21.47
N GLN A 96 -11.97 27.26 -21.69
CA GLN A 96 -11.49 28.18 -22.72
C GLN A 96 -11.58 27.58 -24.13
N GLU A 97 -11.47 26.25 -24.25
CA GLU A 97 -11.93 25.49 -25.41
C GLU A 97 -13.47 25.50 -25.44
N VAL A 98 -14.06 26.69 -25.56
CA VAL A 98 -15.46 26.84 -25.95
C VAL A 98 -15.62 26.06 -27.25
N PRO A 99 -16.60 25.12 -27.36
CA PRO A 99 -16.83 24.45 -28.62
C PRO A 99 -17.20 25.54 -29.62
N VAL A 100 -16.33 25.78 -30.59
CA VAL A 100 -16.70 26.53 -31.79
C VAL A 100 -17.98 25.86 -32.25
N LYS A 101 -19.10 26.61 -32.27
CA LYS A 101 -20.35 26.14 -32.85
C LYS A 101 -20.04 25.82 -34.31
N GLN A 102 -19.62 24.59 -34.57
CA GLN A 102 -19.66 24.01 -35.89
C GLN A 102 -21.14 23.79 -36.13
N GLU A 103 -21.77 24.71 -36.84
CA GLU A 103 -23.06 24.46 -37.47
C GLU A 103 -22.86 23.24 -38.37
N ILE A 104 -23.18 22.06 -37.85
CA ILE A 104 -23.27 20.86 -38.66
C ILE A 104 -24.46 21.12 -39.57
N ALA A 105 -24.19 21.37 -40.85
CA ALA A 105 -25.22 21.44 -41.87
C ALA A 105 -25.87 20.05 -41.95
N THR A 106 -26.93 19.83 -41.17
CA THR A 106 -27.78 18.65 -41.28
C THR A 106 -28.50 18.76 -42.61
N PRO A 107 -28.20 17.91 -43.61
CA PRO A 107 -28.94 17.94 -44.86
C PRO A 107 -30.37 17.49 -44.56
N GLY A 108 -31.35 18.37 -44.77
CA GLY A 108 -32.77 17.99 -44.79
C GLY A 108 -33.75 18.78 -43.90
N LEU A 109 -33.32 19.79 -43.15
CA LEU A 109 -34.23 20.52 -42.22
C LEU A 109 -34.74 21.89 -42.71
N SER A 110 -34.47 22.27 -43.96
CA SER A 110 -35.02 23.51 -44.56
C SER A 110 -35.67 23.23 -45.90
N THR A 111 -36.88 22.67 -45.86
CA THR A 111 -37.82 22.78 -46.97
C THR A 111 -38.94 23.73 -46.53
N PRO A 112 -39.08 24.93 -47.11
CA PRO A 112 -40.22 25.79 -46.81
C PRO A 112 -41.51 25.08 -47.25
N LYS A 113 -42.50 25.01 -46.36
CA LYS A 113 -43.86 24.53 -46.69
C LYS A 113 -44.54 25.56 -47.61
N ARG A 114 -44.20 25.55 -48.89
CA ARG A 114 -44.85 26.34 -49.93
C ARG A 114 -46.08 25.58 -50.40
N THR A 115 -47.26 25.96 -49.92
CA THR A 115 -48.53 25.50 -50.50
C THR A 115 -48.62 26.00 -51.94
N PRO A 116 -48.84 25.13 -52.94
CA PRO A 116 -48.98 25.58 -54.32
C PRO A 116 -50.33 26.30 -54.46
N HIS A 117 -50.29 27.56 -54.89
CA HIS A 117 -51.48 28.32 -55.27
C HIS A 117 -51.95 27.79 -56.62
N LYS A 118 -53.12 27.15 -56.70
CA LYS A 118 -53.68 26.69 -57.98
C LYS A 118 -54.51 27.82 -58.59
N LEU A 119 -54.04 28.29 -59.75
CA LEU A 119 -54.74 29.17 -60.70
C LEU A 119 -56.07 28.53 -61.13
N GLY A 120 -57.11 29.37 -61.28
CA GLY A 120 -58.47 28.92 -61.61
C GLY A 120 -58.68 28.44 -63.05
N LEU A 121 -59.73 27.65 -63.24
CA LEU A 121 -60.97 27.99 -63.97
C LEU A 121 -62.09 27.09 -63.44
#